data_AF-A0A258T564-F1
#
_entry.id   AF-A0A258T564-F1
#
_cell.length_a   1.000
_cell.length_b   1.000
_cell.length_c   1.000
_cell.angle_alpha   90.00
_cell.angle_beta   90.00
_cell.angle_gamma   90.00
#
_symmetry.space_group_name_H-M   'P 1'
#
loop_
_entity.id
_entity.type
_entity.pdbx_description
1 polymer ?
#
loop_
_entity_poly.entity_id
_entity_poly.type
_entity_poly.pdbx_seq_one_letter_code
_entity_poly.pdbx_strand_id
1 'polypeptide(L)'
;MAGAISLASPVCAQTFSTGIPEPIGARKNAAPPSAPAAAPLGTIPRAPAKPAQPASRANSVQPASLANSAQPVPVARPNSAARPGKPKRNAASTSNVCERELARASALYNIPLPVLYAVGLQESGINGHLQQYMLNVAGKDYLATSLPDAMRAFNEARAQGIKLIDVGCLQVNYYYHGKKFRSVEQMFNPRLNVEVAAQELRDWRKSQGNWTMAVARYNASKHNVAGQKRYVCAV
;
A
#
# COMPACT_ATOMS: atom_id res chain seq x y z
N MET A 1 -21.03 -7.56 -11.29
CA MET A 1 -21.28 -6.12 -11.50
C MET A 1 -20.35 -5.35 -10.58
N ALA A 2 -19.30 -4.72 -11.11
CA ALA A 2 -18.47 -3.80 -10.34
C ALA A 2 -19.20 -2.44 -10.33
N GLY A 3 -19.80 -2.09 -9.20
CA GLY A 3 -20.45 -0.79 -9.03
C GLY A 3 -19.39 0.31 -9.07
N ALA A 4 -19.50 1.23 -10.01
CA ALA A 4 -18.77 2.49 -9.91
C ALA A 4 -19.19 3.15 -8.58
N ILE A 5 -18.26 3.32 -7.64
CA ILE A 5 -18.51 4.09 -6.43
C ILE A 5 -18.79 5.52 -6.88
N SER A 6 -20.07 5.85 -6.97
CA SER A 6 -20.53 7.18 -7.32
C SER A 6 -20.11 8.14 -6.21
N LEU A 7 -19.50 9.27 -6.59
CA LEU A 7 -19.26 10.41 -5.71
C LEU A 7 -20.57 10.95 -5.07
N ALA A 8 -21.73 10.47 -5.52
CA ALA A 8 -23.04 10.75 -4.96
C ALA A 8 -23.47 9.82 -3.80
N SER A 9 -22.61 8.89 -3.33
CA SER A 9 -22.97 8.06 -2.17
C SER A 9 -23.10 8.94 -0.92
N PRO A 10 -24.19 8.82 -0.13
CA PRO A 10 -24.44 9.67 1.04
C PRO A 10 -23.35 9.59 2.11
N VAL A 11 -22.60 8.48 2.17
CA VAL A 11 -21.42 8.28 3.03
C VAL A 11 -20.27 9.24 2.66
N CYS A 12 -20.02 9.46 1.36
CA CYS A 12 -19.02 10.42 0.89
C CYS A 12 -19.46 11.87 1.19
N ALA A 13 -20.74 12.18 1.01
CA ALA A 13 -21.28 13.53 1.21
C ALA A 13 -21.30 13.96 2.69
N GLN A 14 -21.71 13.08 3.61
CA GLN A 14 -21.83 13.41 5.04
C GLN A 14 -20.48 13.72 5.70
N THR A 15 -19.43 13.01 5.30
CA THR A 15 -18.08 13.16 5.87
C THR A 15 -17.43 14.51 5.52
N PHE A 16 -17.90 15.20 4.48
CA PHE A 16 -17.37 16.49 4.04
C PHE A 16 -18.37 17.66 4.15
N SER A 17 -19.65 17.40 4.42
CA SER A 17 -20.67 18.44 4.62
C SER A 17 -20.45 19.22 5.93
N THR A 18 -19.82 18.60 6.93
CA THR A 18 -19.39 19.26 8.18
C THR A 18 -18.07 20.04 8.04
N GLY A 19 -17.52 20.12 6.82
CA GLY A 19 -16.18 20.62 6.55
C GLY A 19 -15.12 19.61 6.99
N ILE A 20 -14.03 19.52 6.24
CA ILE A 20 -12.77 19.08 6.87
C ILE A 20 -12.54 20.09 7.98
N PRO A 21 -12.52 19.71 9.27
CA PRO A 21 -12.14 20.68 10.28
C PRO A 21 -10.79 21.22 9.86
N GLU A 22 -10.70 22.54 9.69
CA GLU A 22 -9.43 23.27 9.70
C GLU A 22 -8.57 22.63 10.80
N PRO A 23 -7.26 22.40 10.56
CA PRO A 23 -6.41 21.75 11.56
C PRO A 23 -6.66 22.48 12.88
N ILE A 24 -7.18 21.76 13.88
CA ILE A 24 -7.46 22.34 15.19
C ILE A 24 -6.17 23.04 15.58
N GLY A 25 -6.21 24.37 15.57
CA GLY A 25 -5.09 25.20 15.92
C GLY A 25 -4.55 24.65 17.23
N ALA A 26 -3.24 24.42 17.26
CA ALA A 26 -2.53 24.05 18.47
C ALA A 26 -3.15 24.83 19.63
N ARG A 27 -3.78 24.13 20.58
CA ARG A 27 -4.23 24.78 21.80
C ARG A 27 -2.99 25.43 22.40
N LYS A 28 -2.89 26.75 22.28
CA LYS A 28 -2.06 27.56 23.15
C LYS A 28 -2.59 27.27 24.56
N ASN A 29 -1.69 26.94 25.47
CA ASN A 29 -1.93 26.67 26.90
C ASN A 29 -2.13 25.19 27.25
N ALA A 30 -1.05 24.41 27.11
CA ALA A 30 -0.65 23.42 28.12
C ALA A 30 0.87 23.26 28.01
N ALA A 31 1.61 23.65 29.05
CA ALA A 31 3.04 23.40 29.11
C ALA A 31 3.26 21.89 29.31
N PRO A 32 3.99 21.18 28.43
CA PRO A 32 4.40 19.81 28.68
C PRO A 32 5.50 19.77 29.76
N PRO A 33 5.64 18.67 30.53
CA PRO A 33 6.80 18.49 31.38
C PRO A 33 8.08 18.50 30.53
N SER A 34 9.09 19.22 31.02
CA SER A 34 10.39 19.41 30.40
C SER A 34 11.09 18.07 30.16
N ALA A 35 11.13 17.65 28.89
CA ALA A 35 12.08 16.63 28.43
C ALA A 35 13.48 17.25 28.30
N PRO A 36 14.56 16.51 28.59
CA PRO A 36 15.91 17.03 28.42
C PRO A 36 16.21 17.28 26.94
N ALA A 37 16.99 18.34 26.69
CA ALA A 37 17.34 18.81 25.36
C ALA A 37 18.06 17.73 24.54
N ALA A 38 17.43 17.29 23.44
CA ALA A 38 18.11 16.56 22.38
C ALA A 38 18.85 17.55 21.46
N ALA A 39 20.09 17.23 21.12
CA ALA A 39 20.96 17.99 20.23
C ALA A 39 20.31 18.26 18.86
N PRO A 40 20.69 19.34 18.14
CA PRO A 40 20.04 19.71 16.89
C PRO A 40 20.38 18.69 15.80
N LEU A 41 19.39 17.89 15.40
CA LEU A 41 19.41 17.19 14.11
C LEU A 41 19.31 18.25 13.02
N GLY A 42 20.35 18.33 12.17
CA GLY A 42 20.41 19.23 11.04
C GLY A 42 19.16 19.16 10.16
N THR A 43 18.84 20.29 9.53
CA THR A 43 17.64 20.49 8.70
C THR A 43 17.62 19.48 7.54
N ILE A 44 16.82 18.42 7.68
CA ILE A 44 16.51 17.53 6.55
C ILE A 44 15.60 18.32 5.60
N PRO A 45 15.91 18.43 4.29
CA PRO A 45 15.05 19.10 3.32
C PRO A 45 13.65 18.49 3.34
N ARG A 46 12.63 19.34 3.41
CA ARG A 46 11.22 18.93 3.36
C ARG A 46 10.97 18.22 2.03
N ALA A 47 10.68 16.91 2.10
CA ALA A 47 10.31 16.13 0.93
C ALA A 47 9.09 16.76 0.23
N PRO A 48 9.02 16.72 -1.12
CA PRO A 48 7.86 17.20 -1.86
C PRO A 48 6.59 16.49 -1.37
N ALA A 49 5.46 17.19 -1.46
CA ALA A 49 4.16 16.60 -1.17
C ALA A 49 3.92 15.36 -2.04
N LYS A 50 3.56 14.21 -1.43
CA LYS A 50 3.09 13.03 -2.18
C LYS A 50 1.94 13.50 -3.11
N PRO A 51 2.12 13.44 -4.44
CA PRO A 51 1.00 13.64 -5.36
C PRO A 51 -0.07 12.62 -5.00
N ALA A 52 -1.35 13.00 -4.98
CA ALA A 52 -2.36 11.95 -4.85
C ALA A 52 -2.20 11.05 -6.08
N GLN A 53 -1.99 9.77 -5.84
CA GLN A 53 -2.02 8.82 -6.92
C GLN A 53 -3.48 8.77 -7.40
N PRO A 54 -3.74 8.81 -8.72
CA PRO A 54 -5.07 8.52 -9.20
C PRO A 54 -5.47 7.17 -8.61
N ALA A 55 -6.67 7.06 -8.06
CA ALA A 55 -7.24 5.76 -7.70
C ALA A 55 -7.02 4.85 -8.90
N SER A 56 -6.22 3.80 -8.72
CA SER A 56 -5.98 2.81 -9.77
C SER A 56 -7.35 2.35 -10.25
N ARG A 57 -7.70 2.71 -11.49
CA ARG A 57 -8.74 1.99 -12.19
C ARG A 57 -8.16 0.61 -12.42
N ALA A 58 -8.78 -0.41 -11.84
CA ALA A 58 -8.47 -1.83 -11.94
C ALA A 58 -8.32 -2.42 -13.37
N ASN A 59 -8.25 -1.60 -14.42
CA ASN A 59 -8.28 -1.98 -15.84
C ASN A 59 -6.97 -1.67 -16.60
N SER A 60 -5.85 -1.39 -15.96
CA SER A 60 -4.55 -1.25 -16.66
C SER A 60 -3.39 -1.97 -15.96
N VAL A 61 -3.69 -3.13 -15.35
CA VAL A 61 -2.64 -4.08 -14.98
C VAL A 61 -2.01 -4.54 -16.30
N GLN A 62 -0.80 -4.09 -16.60
CA GLN A 62 -0.06 -4.65 -17.73
C GLN A 62 0.20 -6.13 -17.43
N PRO A 63 -0.12 -7.05 -18.34
CA PRO A 63 0.19 -8.46 -18.14
C PRO A 63 1.71 -8.61 -18.02
N ALA A 64 2.13 -9.55 -17.17
CA ALA A 64 3.52 -9.99 -17.08
C ALA A 64 3.96 -10.58 -18.44
N SER A 65 4.49 -9.74 -19.34
CA SER A 65 4.95 -10.18 -20.65
C SER A 65 6.03 -9.23 -21.17
N LEU A 66 7.26 -9.46 -20.73
CA LEU A 66 8.48 -9.09 -21.45
C LEU A 66 9.51 -10.21 -21.25
N ALA A 67 9.34 -11.32 -21.96
CA ALA A 67 10.42 -12.21 -22.42
C ALA A 67 9.83 -13.26 -23.37
N ASN A 68 10.33 -13.27 -24.60
CA ASN A 68 9.99 -14.22 -25.66
C ASN A 68 11.11 -15.28 -25.79
N SER A 69 10.73 -16.44 -26.34
CA SER A 69 11.52 -17.42 -27.07
C SER A 69 12.24 -18.58 -26.34
N ALA A 70 11.79 -19.77 -26.78
CA ALA A 70 12.49 -21.05 -26.97
C ALA A 70 12.49 -22.07 -25.81
N GLN A 71 11.75 -23.18 -26.01
CA GLN A 71 12.27 -24.56 -26.28
C GLN A 71 11.13 -25.63 -26.07
N PRO A 72 11.29 -26.93 -26.40
CA PRO A 72 10.61 -27.60 -27.51
C PRO A 72 9.56 -28.64 -27.05
N VAL A 73 8.85 -29.22 -28.02
CA VAL A 73 7.84 -30.30 -27.87
C VAL A 73 8.36 -31.53 -27.11
N PRO A 74 7.57 -32.16 -26.20
CA PRO A 74 7.98 -33.38 -25.53
C PRO A 74 7.59 -34.64 -26.33
N VAL A 75 8.56 -35.55 -26.48
CA VAL A 75 8.35 -36.93 -26.92
C VAL A 75 7.87 -37.76 -25.71
N ALA A 76 6.79 -38.52 -25.90
CA ALA A 76 6.19 -39.35 -24.86
C ALA A 76 7.07 -40.56 -24.48
N ARG A 77 7.08 -40.90 -23.19
CA ARG A 77 7.50 -42.21 -22.65
C ARG A 77 6.48 -42.70 -21.61
N PRO A 78 6.35 -44.04 -21.40
CA PRO A 78 5.21 -44.61 -20.70
C PRO A 78 5.42 -44.81 -19.18
N ASN A 79 4.29 -44.75 -18.49
CA ASN A 79 3.89 -45.27 -17.18
C ASN A 79 4.97 -45.61 -16.14
N SER A 80 4.98 -44.86 -15.04
CA SER A 80 5.54 -45.27 -13.74
C SER A 80 4.49 -45.14 -12.65
N ALA A 81 4.42 -46.18 -11.81
CA ALA A 81 3.44 -46.40 -10.76
C ALA A 81 3.36 -45.26 -9.72
N ALA A 82 2.13 -45.05 -9.23
CA ALA A 82 1.77 -43.98 -8.30
C ALA A 82 2.51 -44.09 -6.95
N ARG A 83 3.26 -43.05 -6.59
CA ARG A 83 3.71 -42.79 -5.22
C ARG A 83 2.56 -42.18 -4.39
N PRO A 84 2.51 -42.38 -3.06
CA PRO A 84 1.55 -41.71 -2.20
C PRO A 84 1.73 -40.20 -2.31
N GLY A 85 0.67 -39.50 -2.69
CA GLY A 85 0.69 -38.06 -2.92
C GLY A 85 0.98 -37.29 -1.63
N LYS A 86 1.97 -36.39 -1.68
CA LYS A 86 2.07 -35.29 -0.71
C LYS A 86 0.73 -34.55 -0.68
N PRO A 87 0.23 -34.12 0.49
CA PRO A 87 -0.99 -33.30 0.55
C PRO A 87 -0.82 -32.09 -0.37
N LYS A 88 -1.75 -31.91 -1.30
CA LYS A 88 -1.82 -30.73 -2.16
C LYS A 88 -1.99 -29.53 -1.22
N ARG A 89 -0.92 -28.77 -0.99
CA ARG A 89 -1.03 -27.46 -0.34
C ARG A 89 -1.95 -26.62 -1.22
N ASN A 90 -3.14 -26.32 -0.70
CA ASN A 90 -4.08 -25.43 -1.38
C ASN A 90 -3.35 -24.13 -1.73
N ALA A 91 -3.34 -23.78 -3.03
CA ALA A 91 -2.83 -22.51 -3.55
C ALA A 91 -3.50 -21.27 -2.88
N ALA A 92 -4.59 -21.49 -2.14
CA ALA A 92 -5.25 -20.50 -1.28
C ALA A 92 -4.43 -20.05 -0.05
N SER A 93 -3.29 -20.69 0.26
CA SER A 93 -2.46 -20.30 1.41
C SER A 93 -1.52 -19.12 1.12
N THR A 94 -1.15 -18.92 -0.14
CA THR A 94 -0.37 -17.76 -0.63
C THR A 94 -1.23 -16.55 -0.99
N SER A 95 -2.53 -16.74 -1.23
CA SER A 95 -3.43 -15.66 -1.66
C SER A 95 -3.84 -14.70 -0.54
N ASN A 96 -3.61 -15.07 0.73
CA ASN A 96 -4.04 -14.27 1.89
C ASN A 96 -2.88 -13.83 2.79
N VAL A 97 -1.65 -13.76 2.27
CA VAL A 97 -0.47 -13.43 3.09
C VAL A 97 -0.52 -11.99 3.61
N CYS A 98 -1.00 -11.05 2.80
CA CYS A 98 -1.13 -9.65 3.18
C CYS A 98 -2.20 -9.47 4.27
N GLU A 99 -3.34 -10.13 4.11
CA GLU A 99 -4.50 -10.08 4.99
C GLU A 99 -4.19 -10.59 6.40
N ARG A 100 -3.40 -11.67 6.51
CA ARG A 100 -2.90 -12.14 7.82
C ARG A 100 -2.04 -11.08 8.51
N GLU A 101 -1.22 -10.38 7.75
CA GLU A 101 -0.39 -9.31 8.30
C GLU A 101 -1.21 -8.07 8.64
N LEU A 102 -2.33 -7.79 7.95
CA LEU A 102 -3.29 -6.76 8.38
C LEU A 102 -3.87 -7.09 9.76
N ALA A 103 -4.30 -8.33 9.99
CA ALA A 103 -4.84 -8.76 11.28
C ALA A 103 -3.80 -8.63 12.40
N ARG A 104 -2.55 -9.05 12.14
CA ARG A 104 -1.44 -8.89 13.08
C ARG A 104 -1.16 -7.41 13.39
N ALA A 105 -1.09 -6.56 12.36
CA ALA A 105 -0.79 -5.15 12.52
C ALA A 105 -1.93 -4.38 13.21
N SER A 106 -3.19 -4.76 12.95
CA SER A 106 -4.37 -4.23 13.65
C SER A 106 -4.22 -4.39 15.17
N ALA A 107 -3.90 -5.60 15.63
CA ALA A 107 -3.66 -5.86 17.04
C ALA A 107 -2.44 -5.11 17.59
N LEU A 108 -1.32 -5.10 16.86
CA LEU A 108 -0.06 -4.48 17.32
C LEU A 108 -0.15 -2.95 17.43
N TYR A 109 -0.85 -2.30 16.51
CA TYR A 109 -0.91 -0.84 16.40
C TYR A 109 -2.24 -0.24 16.87
N ASN A 110 -3.16 -1.07 17.36
CA ASN A 110 -4.51 -0.70 17.78
C ASN A 110 -5.27 0.08 16.68
N ILE A 111 -5.19 -0.42 15.45
CA ILE A 111 -5.91 0.12 14.29
C ILE A 111 -7.11 -0.79 14.05
N PRO A 112 -8.34 -0.26 13.88
CA PRO A 112 -9.48 -1.09 13.53
C PRO A 112 -9.18 -1.89 12.27
N LEU A 113 -9.30 -3.22 12.34
CA LEU A 113 -9.02 -4.11 11.20
C LEU A 113 -9.78 -3.71 9.92
N PRO A 114 -11.06 -3.27 9.98
CA PRO A 114 -11.76 -2.79 8.79
C PRO A 114 -11.08 -1.59 8.11
N VAL A 115 -10.42 -0.70 8.86
CA VAL A 115 -9.68 0.45 8.28
C VAL A 115 -8.49 -0.05 7.47
N LEU A 116 -7.72 -1.01 7.99
CA LEU A 116 -6.59 -1.58 7.25
C LEU A 116 -7.03 -2.36 6.01
N TYR A 117 -8.15 -3.09 6.08
CA TYR A 117 -8.71 -3.76 4.92
C TYR A 117 -9.15 -2.78 3.85
N ALA A 118 -9.88 -1.74 4.22
CA ALA A 118 -10.38 -0.76 3.27
C ALA A 118 -9.22 -0.04 2.56
N VAL A 119 -8.20 0.39 3.31
CA VAL A 119 -6.96 0.95 2.73
C VAL A 119 -6.29 -0.08 1.82
N GLY A 120 -6.08 -1.30 2.27
CA GLY A 120 -5.37 -2.32 1.48
C GLY A 120 -6.07 -2.71 0.18
N LEU A 121 -7.39 -2.82 0.20
CA LEU A 121 -8.20 -3.08 -0.99
C LEU A 121 -8.12 -1.92 -1.99
N GLN A 122 -8.08 -0.68 -1.50
CA GLN A 122 -7.91 0.49 -2.35
C GLN A 122 -6.49 0.60 -2.94
N GLU A 123 -5.47 0.17 -2.19
CA GLU A 123 -4.07 0.27 -2.61
C GLU A 123 -3.65 -0.85 -3.57
N SER A 124 -3.98 -2.11 -3.29
CA SER A 124 -3.54 -3.24 -4.12
C SER A 124 -4.63 -4.27 -4.43
N GLY A 125 -5.88 -4.01 -4.08
CA GLY A 125 -6.95 -4.99 -4.20
C GLY A 125 -7.25 -5.43 -5.64
N ILE A 126 -7.20 -6.74 -5.88
CA ILE A 126 -7.71 -7.38 -7.10
C ILE A 126 -8.63 -8.51 -6.67
N ASN A 127 -9.87 -8.51 -7.17
CA ASN A 127 -10.89 -9.50 -6.83
C ASN A 127 -11.09 -9.68 -5.30
N GLY A 128 -10.92 -8.61 -4.51
CA GLY A 128 -11.07 -8.65 -3.06
C GLY A 128 -9.84 -9.12 -2.29
N HIS A 129 -8.69 -9.32 -2.95
CA HIS A 129 -7.45 -9.78 -2.33
C HIS A 129 -6.29 -8.81 -2.57
N LEU A 130 -5.46 -8.61 -1.55
CA LEU A 130 -4.27 -7.77 -1.61
C LEU A 130 -3.13 -8.47 -2.35
N GLN A 131 -2.31 -7.69 -3.04
CA GLN A 131 -1.27 -8.20 -3.93
C GLN A 131 0.13 -7.87 -3.39
N GLN A 132 0.80 -8.87 -2.81
CA GLN A 132 2.12 -8.70 -2.18
C GLN A 132 3.21 -8.20 -3.15
N TYR A 133 3.09 -8.49 -4.45
CA TYR A 133 4.06 -8.12 -5.48
C TYR A 133 3.50 -7.08 -6.47
N MET A 134 2.50 -6.30 -6.04
CA MET A 134 2.04 -5.14 -6.81
C MET A 134 3.07 -4.01 -6.75
N LEU A 135 3.33 -3.40 -7.90
CA LEU A 135 4.00 -2.11 -7.98
C LEU A 135 3.11 -1.08 -8.65
N ASN A 136 3.14 0.15 -8.15
CA ASN A 136 2.70 1.31 -8.92
C ASN A 136 3.93 2.12 -9.33
N VAL A 137 4.20 2.22 -10.63
CA VAL A 137 5.34 2.94 -11.20
C VAL A 137 4.82 4.21 -11.86
N ALA A 138 4.94 5.34 -11.14
CA ALA A 138 4.45 6.65 -11.60
C ALA A 138 2.99 6.64 -12.11
N GLY A 139 2.10 5.93 -11.40
CA GLY A 139 0.68 5.82 -11.74
C GLY A 139 0.32 4.63 -12.63
N LYS A 140 1.27 3.78 -13.01
CA LYS A 140 1.03 2.56 -13.80
C LYS A 140 1.21 1.32 -12.92
N ASP A 141 0.18 0.48 -12.88
CA ASP A 141 0.24 -0.74 -12.07
C ASP A 141 0.92 -1.89 -12.81
N TYR A 142 1.73 -2.63 -12.06
CA TYR A 142 2.40 -3.85 -12.50
C TYR A 142 2.24 -4.91 -11.43
N LEU A 143 1.50 -5.98 -11.76
CA LEU A 143 1.36 -7.14 -10.89
C LEU A 143 2.43 -8.18 -11.25
N ALA A 144 3.48 -8.25 -10.43
CA ALA A 144 4.51 -9.25 -10.63
C ALA A 144 4.07 -10.63 -10.14
N THR A 145 4.57 -11.67 -10.81
CA THR A 145 4.27 -13.08 -10.53
C THR A 145 5.13 -13.67 -9.41
N SER A 146 6.24 -13.01 -9.07
CA SER A 146 7.21 -13.46 -8.06
C SER A 146 8.08 -12.31 -7.57
N LEU A 147 8.87 -12.53 -6.50
CA LEU A 147 9.82 -11.53 -6.01
C LEU A 147 10.90 -11.15 -7.04
N PRO A 148 11.57 -12.11 -7.74
CA PRO A 148 12.52 -11.75 -8.80
C PRO A 148 11.89 -10.90 -9.91
N ASP A 149 10.63 -11.21 -10.25
CA ASP A 149 9.86 -10.48 -11.25
C ASP A 149 9.59 -9.02 -10.81
N ALA A 150 9.17 -8.85 -9.56
CA ALA A 150 8.94 -7.56 -8.94
C ALA A 150 10.23 -6.72 -8.85
N MET A 151 11.35 -7.35 -8.48
CA MET A 151 12.65 -6.70 -8.39
C MET A 151 13.17 -6.26 -9.76
N ARG A 152 12.94 -7.05 -10.81
CA ARG A 152 13.29 -6.64 -12.18
C ARG A 152 12.50 -5.39 -12.59
N ALA A 153 11.17 -5.40 -12.44
CA ALA A 153 10.33 -4.25 -12.77
C ALA A 153 10.70 -3.00 -11.96
N PHE A 154 11.00 -3.16 -10.67
CA PHE A 154 11.50 -2.08 -9.83
C PHE A 154 12.82 -1.50 -10.36
N ASN A 155 13.80 -2.35 -10.64
CA ASN A 155 15.12 -1.93 -11.11
C ASN A 155 15.06 -1.25 -12.49
N GLU A 156 14.22 -1.76 -13.41
CA GLU A 156 13.96 -1.13 -14.70
C GLU A 156 13.38 0.29 -14.52
N ALA A 157 12.38 0.45 -13.65
CA ALA A 157 11.81 1.76 -13.35
C ALA A 157 12.86 2.72 -12.75
N ARG A 158 13.72 2.22 -11.86
CA ARG A 158 14.82 3.01 -11.27
C ARG A 158 15.87 3.41 -12.31
N ALA A 159 16.22 2.51 -13.24
CA ALA A 159 17.14 2.81 -14.34
C ALA A 159 16.60 3.89 -15.28
N GLN A 160 15.28 3.98 -15.42
CA GLN A 160 14.59 5.06 -16.15
C GLN A 160 14.48 6.37 -15.35
N GLY A 161 15.06 6.45 -14.15
CA GLY A 161 15.03 7.65 -13.30
C GLY A 161 13.73 7.84 -12.50
N ILE A 162 12.82 6.88 -12.51
CA ILE A 162 11.55 6.96 -11.78
C ILE A 162 11.82 6.86 -10.27
N LYS A 163 11.32 7.86 -9.53
CA LYS A 163 11.51 7.96 -8.07
C LYS A 163 10.32 7.44 -7.28
N LEU A 164 9.11 7.77 -7.74
CA LEU A 164 7.86 7.41 -7.07
C LEU A 164 7.43 6.02 -7.53
N ILE A 165 7.72 5.03 -6.68
CA ILE A 165 7.33 3.63 -6.90
C ILE A 165 6.69 3.15 -5.61
N ASP A 166 5.44 2.70 -5.67
CA ASP A 166 4.76 2.09 -4.53
C ASP A 166 4.86 0.57 -4.59
N VAL A 167 4.96 -0.05 -3.43
CA VAL A 167 5.37 -1.45 -3.31
C VAL A 167 4.43 -2.22 -2.38
N GLY A 168 3.97 -3.37 -2.86
CA GLY A 168 3.39 -4.45 -2.07
C GLY A 168 1.99 -4.20 -1.49
N CYS A 169 1.67 -4.95 -0.44
CA CYS A 169 0.31 -5.10 0.12
C CYS A 169 -0.42 -3.77 0.34
N LEU A 170 0.25 -2.77 0.94
CA LEU A 170 -0.32 -1.46 1.24
C LEU A 170 0.31 -0.32 0.43
N GLN A 171 0.97 -0.65 -0.70
CA GLN A 171 1.59 0.31 -1.62
C GLN A 171 2.48 1.35 -0.90
N VAL A 172 3.43 0.85 -0.10
CA VAL A 172 4.40 1.71 0.60
C VAL A 172 5.33 2.35 -0.43
N ASN A 173 5.38 3.68 -0.45
CA ASN A 173 6.17 4.42 -1.44
C ASN A 173 7.68 4.37 -1.14
N TYR A 174 8.47 3.90 -2.11
CA TYR A 174 9.92 3.79 -2.01
C TYR A 174 10.63 5.11 -1.75
N TYR A 175 10.24 6.19 -2.43
CA TYR A 175 10.91 7.49 -2.29
C TYR A 175 10.81 8.05 -0.87
N TYR A 176 9.64 7.92 -0.24
CA TYR A 176 9.40 8.46 1.10
C TYR A 176 9.83 7.50 2.22
N HIS A 177 9.68 6.19 2.01
CA HIS A 177 9.74 5.21 3.10
C HIS A 177 10.77 4.11 2.89
N GLY A 178 11.45 4.04 1.75
CA GLY A 178 12.45 3.01 1.46
C GLY A 178 13.57 2.93 2.50
N LYS A 179 13.94 4.05 3.14
CA LYS A 179 14.93 4.09 4.22
C LYS A 179 14.52 3.39 5.51
N LYS A 180 13.23 3.06 5.69
CA LYS A 180 12.74 2.26 6.83
C LYS A 180 13.03 0.78 6.66
N PHE A 181 13.46 0.36 5.47
CA PHE A 181 13.77 -1.01 5.12
C PHE A 181 15.28 -1.17 4.91
N ARG A 182 15.81 -2.36 5.14
CA ARG A 182 17.23 -2.65 4.87
C ARG A 182 17.52 -2.84 3.38
N SER A 183 16.49 -3.16 2.60
CA SER A 183 16.57 -3.34 1.15
C SER A 183 15.19 -3.20 0.51
N VAL A 184 15.13 -3.16 -0.82
CA VAL A 184 13.87 -3.10 -1.57
C VAL A 184 13.12 -4.43 -1.49
N GLU A 185 13.83 -5.56 -1.45
CA GLU A 185 13.25 -6.90 -1.24
C GLU A 185 12.44 -6.95 0.06
N GLN A 186 12.90 -6.26 1.12
CA GLN A 186 12.16 -6.15 2.37
C GLN A 186 10.85 -5.36 2.23
N MET A 187 10.76 -4.43 1.26
CA MET A 187 9.51 -3.74 0.99
C MET A 187 8.44 -4.67 0.42
N PHE A 188 8.83 -5.76 -0.25
CA PHE A 188 7.91 -6.80 -0.73
C PHE A 188 7.59 -7.86 0.34
N ASN A 189 8.26 -7.85 1.49
CA ASN A 189 7.90 -8.75 2.60
C ASN A 189 6.57 -8.29 3.20
N PRO A 190 5.49 -9.10 3.17
CA PRO A 190 4.15 -8.67 3.61
C PRO A 190 4.13 -8.14 5.04
N ARG A 191 4.88 -8.77 5.95
CA ARG A 191 4.93 -8.37 7.35
C ARG A 191 5.54 -6.98 7.53
N LEU A 192 6.69 -6.74 6.91
CA LEU A 192 7.40 -5.47 7.01
C LEU A 192 6.66 -4.35 6.27
N ASN A 193 6.10 -4.65 5.09
CA ASN A 193 5.31 -3.72 4.30
C ASN A 193 4.11 -3.19 5.09
N VAL A 194 3.28 -4.12 5.59
CA VAL A 194 2.08 -3.78 6.37
C VAL A 194 2.46 -3.06 7.66
N GLU A 195 3.55 -3.46 8.31
CA GLU A 195 4.01 -2.84 9.55
C GLU A 195 4.38 -1.36 9.37
N VAL A 196 5.13 -1.02 8.31
CA VAL A 196 5.49 0.37 8.02
C VAL A 196 4.25 1.21 7.70
N ALA A 197 3.32 0.68 6.91
CA ALA A 197 2.08 1.37 6.58
C ALA A 197 1.17 1.56 7.82
N ALA A 198 1.07 0.54 8.69
CA ALA A 198 0.30 0.63 9.93
C ALA A 198 0.89 1.67 10.89
N GLN A 199 2.22 1.73 11.02
CA GLN A 199 2.89 2.79 11.79
C GLN A 199 2.53 4.19 11.28
N GLU A 200 2.52 4.38 9.96
CA GLU A 200 2.16 5.66 9.35
C GLU A 200 0.71 6.04 9.58
N LEU A 201 -0.23 5.10 9.38
CA LEU A 201 -1.65 5.34 9.69
C LEU A 201 -1.87 5.69 11.15
N ARG A 202 -1.15 5.01 12.08
CA ARG A 202 -1.20 5.34 13.51
C ARG A 202 -0.67 6.75 13.79
N ASP A 203 0.43 7.13 13.17
CA ASP A 203 1.02 8.45 13.38
C ASP A 203 0.16 9.56 12.78
N TRP A 204 -0.47 9.31 11.63
CA TRP A 204 -1.51 10.19 11.11
C TRP A 204 -2.72 10.25 12.03
N ARG A 205 -3.21 9.12 12.55
CA ARG A 205 -4.32 9.09 13.52
C ARG A 205 -4.03 9.89 14.78
N LYS A 206 -2.79 9.84 15.29
CA LYS A 206 -2.34 10.65 16.42
C LYS A 206 -2.36 12.13 16.09
N SER A 207 -1.86 12.54 14.92
CA SER A 207 -1.81 13.95 14.51
C SER A 207 -3.16 14.54 14.11
N GLN A 208 -4.07 13.74 13.54
CA GLN A 208 -5.34 14.20 12.95
C GLN A 208 -6.55 13.97 13.87
N GLY A 209 -6.42 13.15 14.90
CA GLY A 209 -7.47 12.92 15.89
C GLY A 209 -8.60 11.96 15.48
N ASN A 210 -8.69 11.55 14.22
CA ASN A 210 -9.66 10.56 13.74
C ASN A 210 -9.12 9.70 12.57
N TRP A 211 -9.74 8.54 12.33
CA TRP A 211 -9.28 7.58 11.32
C TRP A 211 -9.56 8.05 9.88
N THR A 212 -10.69 8.71 9.64
CA THR A 212 -11.03 9.26 8.33
C THR A 212 -9.94 10.19 7.80
N MET A 213 -9.49 11.13 8.62
CA MET A 213 -8.43 12.05 8.25
C MET A 213 -7.06 11.36 8.19
N ALA A 214 -6.84 10.33 9.00
CA ALA A 214 -5.62 9.53 8.91
C ALA A 214 -5.51 8.81 7.54
N VAL A 215 -6.61 8.18 7.11
CA VAL A 215 -6.75 7.54 5.78
C VAL A 215 -6.58 8.58 4.67
N ALA A 216 -7.19 9.76 4.80
CA ALA A 216 -7.00 10.86 3.85
C ALA A 216 -5.52 11.25 3.68
N ARG A 217 -4.77 11.34 4.79
CA ARG A 217 -3.35 11.71 4.78
C ARG A 217 -2.41 10.60 4.35
N TYR A 218 -2.83 9.34 4.45
CA TYR A 218 -2.06 8.21 3.96
C TYR A 218 -1.82 8.30 2.45
N ASN A 219 -2.85 8.65 1.69
CA ASN A 219 -2.75 8.72 0.23
C ASN A 219 -2.32 10.10 -0.30
N ALA A 220 -2.81 11.18 0.29
CA ALA A 220 -2.68 12.52 -0.26
C ALA A 220 -2.07 13.52 0.71
N SER A 221 -1.20 14.38 0.18
CA SER A 221 -0.59 15.46 0.97
C SER A 221 -1.61 16.45 1.53
N LYS A 222 -1.18 17.23 2.53
CA LYS A 222 -2.01 18.22 3.23
C LYS A 222 -2.69 19.25 2.33
N HIS A 223 -2.07 19.58 1.19
CA HIS A 223 -2.57 20.60 0.28
C HIS A 223 -3.47 20.02 -0.83
N ASN A 224 -3.57 18.70 -0.93
CA ASN A 224 -4.38 18.05 -1.96
C ASN A 224 -5.74 17.60 -1.42
N VAL A 225 -6.60 18.57 -1.10
CA VAL A 225 -7.94 18.33 -0.54
C VAL A 225 -8.82 17.52 -1.50
N ALA A 226 -8.72 17.77 -2.80
CA ALA A 226 -9.48 17.01 -3.81
C ALA A 226 -9.07 15.53 -3.84
N GLY A 227 -7.78 15.22 -3.74
CA GLY A 227 -7.26 13.86 -3.64
C GLY A 227 -7.71 13.17 -2.35
N GLN A 228 -7.60 13.86 -1.21
CA GLN A 228 -8.09 13.38 0.09
C GLN A 228 -9.57 12.97 0.03
N LYS A 229 -10.43 13.84 -0.54
CA LYS A 229 -11.86 13.56 -0.72
C LYS A 229 -12.11 12.32 -1.56
N ARG A 230 -11.51 12.24 -2.75
CA ARG A 230 -11.66 11.09 -3.66
C ARG A 230 -11.24 9.80 -3.00
N TYR A 231 -10.14 9.81 -2.26
CA TYR A 231 -9.61 8.63 -1.59
C TYR A 231 -10.52 8.16 -0.46
N VAL A 232 -10.92 9.06 0.45
CA VAL A 232 -11.85 8.72 1.54
C VAL A 232 -13.17 8.16 1.03
N CYS A 233 -13.65 8.60 -0.14
CA CYS A 233 -14.90 8.09 -0.70
C CYS A 233 -14.76 6.72 -1.39
N ALA A 234 -13.53 6.29 -1.69
CA ALA A 234 -13.25 4.98 -2.29
C ALA A 234 -12.96 3.89 -1.24
N VAL A 235 -12.56 4.31 -0.03
CA VAL A 235 -12.21 3.47 1.14
C VAL A 235 -13.42 3.31 2.06
#